data_AF-A0A0K2Y3L6-F1
#
_entry.id   AF-A0A0K2Y3L6-F1
#
_cell.length_a   1.000
_cell.length_b   1.000
_cell.length_c   1.000
_cell.angle_alpha   90.00
_cell.angle_beta   90.00
_cell.angle_gamma   90.00
#
_symmetry.space_group_name_H-M   'P 1'
#
loop_
_entity.id
_entity.type
_entity.pdbx_description
1 polymer ?
#
loop_
_entity_poly.entity_id
_entity_poly.type
_entity_poly.pdbx_seq_one_letter_code
_entity_poly.pdbx_strand_id
1 'polypeptide(L)'
;MITKRPNTPINLGDTSFRRKEIASDYKILLQGLHELPLEWDIHNGSQELFYRYVLESGLIKPPEKDIAPAEQAKRARTYSNALVKIGFIDDKRVLTPAG
;
A
#
# COMPACT_ATOMS: atom_id res chain seq x y z
N MET A 1 -18.08 16.22 -0.72
CA MET A 1 -18.12 14.91 -1.40
C MET A 1 -17.71 15.08 -2.86
N ILE A 2 -16.53 14.57 -3.23
CA ILE A 2 -16.19 14.27 -4.64
C ILE A 2 -15.45 12.93 -4.61
N THR A 3 -16.20 11.83 -4.62
CA THR A 3 -15.66 10.50 -4.93
C THR A 3 -15.62 10.34 -6.44
N LYS A 4 -14.43 10.32 -7.03
CA LYS A 4 -14.20 9.60 -8.29
C LYS A 4 -12.71 9.38 -8.59
N ARG A 5 -12.22 8.17 -8.35
CA ARG A 5 -11.67 7.21 -9.36
C ARG A 5 -11.94 5.79 -8.83
N PRO A 6 -12.35 4.85 -9.69
CA PRO A 6 -11.33 4.02 -10.34
C PRO A 6 -11.61 3.81 -11.83
N ASN A 7 -10.55 3.64 -12.63
CA ASN A 7 -10.64 2.82 -13.84
C ASN A 7 -9.25 2.26 -14.22
N THR A 8 -8.71 1.47 -13.27
CA THR A 8 -7.70 0.38 -13.33
C THR A 8 -6.56 0.44 -14.37
N PRO A 9 -5.28 0.13 -14.03
CA PRO A 9 -4.86 -0.90 -13.06
C PRO A 9 -3.88 -0.41 -11.97
N ILE A 10 -3.68 -1.20 -10.91
CA ILE A 10 -2.50 -1.16 -10.03
C ILE A 10 -1.89 -2.56 -10.04
N ASN A 11 -0.58 -2.66 -10.26
CA ASN A 11 0.19 -3.83 -9.91
C ASN A 11 1.58 -3.40 -9.45
N LEU A 12 1.89 -3.58 -8.16
CA LEU A 12 3.13 -3.14 -7.51
C LEU A 12 4.11 -4.31 -7.32
N GLY A 13 4.26 -5.09 -8.39
CA GLY A 13 5.35 -6.02 -8.67
C GLY A 13 6.22 -5.45 -9.80
N ASP A 14 6.49 -6.19 -10.88
CA ASP A 14 7.15 -5.64 -12.10
C ASP A 14 6.18 -4.76 -12.95
N THR A 15 5.64 -3.78 -12.25
CA THR A 15 4.87 -2.57 -12.54
C THR A 15 3.95 -2.53 -13.76
N SER A 16 2.67 -2.18 -13.53
CA SER A 16 1.82 -1.60 -14.59
C SER A 16 1.32 -0.21 -14.19
N PHE A 17 1.99 0.80 -14.76
CA PHE A 17 1.57 2.20 -14.73
C PHE A 17 0.51 2.47 -15.80
N ARG A 18 -0.70 2.85 -15.39
CA ARG A 18 -1.62 3.72 -16.18
C ARG A 18 -2.46 4.65 -15.28
N ARG A 19 -1.90 5.11 -14.16
CA ARG A 19 -2.53 6.16 -13.35
C ARG A 19 -1.78 7.47 -13.54
N LYS A 20 -2.48 8.52 -13.99
CA LYS A 20 -1.95 9.90 -14.04
C LYS A 20 -1.51 10.45 -12.67
N GLU A 21 -1.84 9.78 -11.56
CA GLU A 21 -1.75 10.30 -10.18
C GLU A 21 -0.82 9.45 -9.28
N ILE A 22 0.15 8.72 -9.84
CA ILE A 22 0.92 7.78 -9.02
C ILE A 22 1.66 8.42 -7.84
N ALA A 23 2.10 9.67 -7.98
CA ALA A 23 2.72 10.41 -6.88
C ALA A 23 1.73 10.60 -5.70
N SER A 24 0.47 10.90 -6.02
CA SER A 24 -0.61 11.00 -5.02
C SER A 24 -0.88 9.65 -4.35
N ASP A 25 -0.88 8.56 -5.14
CA ASP A 25 -1.06 7.21 -4.62
C ASP A 25 0.09 6.81 -3.67
N TYR A 26 1.34 7.12 -4.04
CA TYR A 26 2.50 6.88 -3.17
C TYR A 26 2.44 7.70 -1.89
N LYS A 27 2.00 8.96 -1.95
CA LYS A 27 1.82 9.78 -0.74
C LYS A 27 0.85 9.13 0.25
N ILE A 28 -0.26 8.57 -0.23
CA ILE A 28 -1.22 7.82 0.61
C ILE A 28 -0.55 6.59 1.22
N LEU A 29 0.19 5.80 0.43
CA LEU A 29 0.87 4.62 0.94
C LEU A 29 1.93 4.96 1.99
N LEU A 30 2.72 6.01 1.76
CA LEU A 30 3.75 6.49 2.70
C LEU A 30 3.13 6.98 4.00
N GLN A 31 2.03 7.75 3.92
CA GLN A 31 1.30 8.20 5.09
C GLN A 31 0.79 7.00 5.92
N GLY A 32 0.22 5.98 5.26
CA GLY A 32 -0.24 4.78 5.94
C GLY A 32 0.88 4.02 6.67
N LEU A 33 2.08 3.95 6.08
CA LEU A 33 3.24 3.33 6.72
C LEU A 33 3.77 4.17 7.90
N HIS A 34 3.74 5.50 7.79
CA HIS A 34 4.18 6.39 8.86
C HIS A 34 3.23 6.38 10.07
N GLU A 35 1.93 6.28 9.82
CA GLU A 35 0.87 6.29 10.85
C GLU A 35 0.61 4.89 11.44
N LEU A 36 1.32 3.86 10.97
CA LEU A 36 1.10 2.49 11.41
C LEU A 36 1.43 2.35 12.91
N PRO A 37 0.53 1.80 13.74
CA PRO A 37 0.77 1.67 15.18
C PRO A 37 1.73 0.53 15.54
N LEU A 38 2.15 -0.28 14.57
CA LEU A 38 3.03 -1.43 14.74
C LEU A 38 4.23 -1.29 13.83
N GLU A 39 5.39 -1.74 14.30
CA GLU A 39 6.55 -1.93 13.43
C GLU A 39 6.26 -3.00 12.37
N TRP A 40 6.80 -2.78 11.17
CA TRP A 40 6.62 -3.69 10.06
C TRP A 40 7.29 -5.04 10.34
N ASP A 41 6.48 -6.09 10.43
CA ASP A 41 6.94 -7.46 10.67
C ASP A 41 6.03 -8.44 9.91
N ILE A 42 6.59 -9.57 9.46
CA ILE A 42 5.86 -10.69 8.86
C ILE A 42 5.14 -11.56 9.90
N HIS A 43 5.53 -11.46 11.17
CA HIS A 43 5.03 -12.24 12.29
C HIS A 43 3.98 -11.50 13.12
N ASN A 44 3.73 -10.22 12.84
CA ASN A 44 2.69 -9.42 13.51
C ASN A 44 1.63 -8.91 12.51
N GLY A 45 0.60 -8.25 13.04
CA GLY A 45 -0.52 -7.74 12.25
C GLY A 45 -0.25 -6.47 11.43
N SER A 46 0.98 -5.93 11.40
CA SER A 46 1.30 -4.67 10.72
C SER A 46 0.92 -4.67 9.24
N GLN A 47 1.18 -5.77 8.53
CA GLN A 47 0.87 -5.89 7.10
C GLN A 47 -0.64 -5.89 6.85
N GLU A 48 -1.41 -6.51 7.73
CA GLU A 48 -2.87 -6.54 7.64
C GLU A 48 -3.47 -5.17 7.97
N LEU A 49 -2.94 -4.48 8.98
CA LEU A 49 -3.33 -3.11 9.30
C LEU A 49 -3.03 -2.17 8.13
N PHE A 50 -1.85 -2.30 7.54
CA PHE A 50 -1.49 -1.50 6.36
C PHE A 50 -2.42 -1.81 5.18
N TYR A 51 -2.74 -3.08 4.93
CA TYR A 51 -3.70 -3.45 3.88
C TYR A 51 -5.07 -2.78 4.11
N ARG A 52 -5.58 -2.79 5.35
CA ARG A 52 -6.86 -2.15 5.70
C ARG A 52 -6.81 -0.64 5.50
N TYR A 53 -5.74 0.03 5.92
CA TYR A 53 -5.53 1.45 5.65
C TYR A 53 -5.61 1.75 4.14
N VAL A 54 -4.90 0.97 3.33
CA VAL A 54 -4.89 1.15 1.87
C VAL A 54 -6.28 0.92 1.26
N LEU A 55 -7.05 -0.04 1.80
CA LEU A 55 -8.43 -0.26 1.39
C LEU A 55 -9.35 0.92 1.77
N GLU A 56 -9.27 1.40 3.01
CA GLU A 56 -10.08 2.50 3.54
C GLU A 56 -9.77 3.84 2.85
N SER A 57 -8.52 4.04 2.40
CA SER A 57 -8.14 5.21 1.59
C SER A 57 -8.84 5.28 0.22
N GLY A 58 -9.48 4.20 -0.21
CA GLY A 58 -10.10 4.07 -1.53
C GLY A 58 -9.09 3.87 -2.67
N LEU A 59 -7.80 3.69 -2.35
CA LEU A 59 -6.76 3.47 -3.35
C LEU A 59 -6.96 2.17 -4.14
N ILE A 60 -7.46 1.15 -3.46
CA ILE A 60 -7.84 -0.15 -4.03
C ILE A 60 -9.34 -0.39 -3.87
N LYS A 61 -9.90 -1.24 -4.72
CA LYS A 61 -11.28 -1.71 -4.56
C LYS A 61 -11.31 -2.80 -3.48
N PRO A 62 -12.38 -2.88 -2.68
CA PRO A 62 -12.63 -4.06 -1.85
C PRO A 62 -12.70 -5.30 -2.75
N PRO A 63 -12.20 -6.44 -2.28
CA PRO A 63 -12.34 -7.70 -3.00
C PRO A 63 -13.81 -8.10 -3.06
N GLU A 64 -14.20 -8.83 -4.11
CA GLU A 64 -15.58 -9.31 -4.29
C GLU A 64 -16.01 -10.32 -3.22
N LYS A 65 -15.04 -10.97 -2.57
CA LYS A 65 -15.20 -11.92 -1.48
C LYS A 65 -14.18 -11.61 -0.40
N ASP A 66 -14.51 -11.94 0.84
CA ASP A 66 -13.57 -11.83 1.95
C ASP A 66 -12.30 -12.64 1.65
N ILE A 67 -11.15 -11.99 1.85
CA ILE A 67 -9.84 -12.60 1.65
C ILE A 67 -9.18 -12.88 2.99
N ALA A 68 -8.51 -14.02 3.09
CA ALA A 68 -7.81 -14.43 4.30
C ALA A 68 -6.72 -13.42 4.70
N PRO A 69 -6.41 -13.28 5.99
CA PRO A 69 -5.37 -12.35 6.48
C PRO A 69 -4.02 -12.53 5.77
N ALA A 70 -3.62 -13.78 5.46
CA ALA A 70 -2.40 -14.07 4.72
C ALA A 70 -2.37 -13.45 3.30
N GLU A 71 -3.52 -13.39 2.62
CA GLU A 71 -3.64 -12.75 1.30
C GLU A 71 -3.65 -11.22 1.43
N GLN A 72 -4.24 -10.67 2.50
CA GLN A 72 -4.14 -9.23 2.82
C GLN A 72 -2.68 -8.82 3.05
N ALA A 73 -1.97 -9.57 3.90
CA ALA A 73 -0.55 -9.36 4.19
C ALA A 73 0.31 -9.46 2.93
N LYS A 74 0.04 -10.45 2.06
CA LYS A 74 0.72 -10.57 0.76
C LYS A 74 0.52 -9.33 -0.11
N ARG A 75 -0.70 -8.78 -0.19
CA ARG A 75 -0.99 -7.57 -0.95
C ARG A 75 -0.32 -6.34 -0.35
N ALA A 76 -0.33 -6.18 0.97
CA ALA A 76 0.40 -5.13 1.67
C ALA A 76 1.91 -5.15 1.38
N ARG A 77 2.52 -6.34 1.35
CA ARG A 77 3.92 -6.49 0.92
C ARG A 77 4.12 -6.05 -0.52
N THR A 78 3.23 -6.42 -1.44
CA THR A 78 3.29 -5.96 -2.83
C THR A 78 3.25 -4.43 -2.89
N TYR A 79 2.33 -3.77 -2.18
CA TYR A 79 2.22 -2.31 -2.21
C TYR A 79 3.45 -1.59 -1.64
N SER A 80 3.94 -2.05 -0.49
CA SER A 80 5.14 -1.46 0.15
C SER A 80 6.44 -1.78 -0.60
N ASN A 81 6.56 -2.96 -1.23
CA ASN A 81 7.78 -3.34 -1.96
C ASN A 81 8.10 -2.39 -3.11
N ALA A 82 7.10 -1.80 -3.77
CA ALA A 82 7.36 -0.79 -4.79
C ALA A 82 8.03 0.45 -4.19
N LEU A 83 7.61 0.88 -3.00
CA LEU A 83 8.20 2.01 -2.27
C LEU A 83 9.63 1.70 -1.81
N VAL A 84 9.90 0.45 -1.40
CA VAL A 84 11.26 -0.02 -1.09
C VAL A 84 12.15 0.07 -2.34
N LYS A 85 11.68 -0.43 -3.48
CA LYS A 85 12.46 -0.46 -4.74
C LYS A 85 12.82 0.94 -5.24
N ILE A 86 11.95 1.93 -5.05
CA ILE A 86 12.21 3.33 -5.44
C ILE A 86 12.97 4.12 -4.36
N GLY A 87 13.18 3.52 -3.18
CA GLY A 87 13.99 4.10 -2.10
C GLY A 87 13.26 5.09 -1.19
N PHE A 88 11.93 5.19 -1.23
CA PHE A 88 11.16 6.06 -0.32
C PHE A 88 11.03 5.49 1.09
N ILE A 89 11.13 4.18 1.23
CA ILE A 89 11.17 3.48 2.51
C ILE A 89 12.27 2.42 2.50
N ASP A 90 12.75 2.04 3.69
CA ASP A 90 13.72 0.97 3.85
C ASP A 90 13.06 -0.43 3.92
N ASP A 91 13.87 -1.47 4.15
CA ASP A 91 13.41 -2.86 4.29
C ASP A 91 12.56 -3.08 5.56
N LYS A 92 12.58 -2.16 6.51
CA LYS A 92 11.69 -2.13 7.69
C LYS A 92 10.46 -1.24 7.46
N ARG A 93 10.28 -0.74 6.23
CA ARG A 93 9.18 0.13 5.79
C ARG A 93 9.14 1.45 6.56
N VAL A 94 10.29 1.89 7.04
CA VAL A 94 10.50 3.23 7.63
C VAL A 94 10.85 4.22 6.53
N LEU A 95 10.32 5.44 6.63
CA LEU A 95 10.58 6.51 5.65
C LEU A 95 12.07 6.84 5.57
N THR A 96 12.58 6.96 4.35
CA THR A 96 13.92 7.51 4.08
C THR A 96 13.82 9.03 3.83
N PRO A 97 14.93 9.76 3.74
CA PRO A 97 14.90 11.18 3.35
C PRO A 97 14.29 11.46 1.97
N ALA A 98 14.14 10.45 1.11
CA ALA A 98 13.58 10.60 -0.23
C ALA A 98 12.05 10.40 -0.29
N GLY A 99 11.46 9.80 0.76
CA GLY A 99 10.01 9.56 0.88
C GLY A 99 9.31 10.64 1.69
#